data_AF-A0A4P7F576-F1
#
_entry.id   AF-A0A4P7F576-F1
#
_cell.length_a   1.000
_cell.length_b   1.000
_cell.length_c   1.000
_cell.angle_alpha   90.00
_cell.angle_beta   90.00
_cell.angle_gamma   90.00
#
_symmetry.space_group_name_H-M   'P 1'
#
loop_
_entity.id
_entity.type
_entity.pdbx_description
1 polymer ?
#
loop_
_entity_poly.entity_id
_entity_poly.type
_entity_poly.pdbx_seq_one_letter_code
_entity_poly.pdbx_strand_id
1 'polypeptide(L)'
;MPLVRASRGLAIAGVAGIVGLSLGGCAQQPQRLASGSNSKEYFPSSVYGRASPRVVAEGEPVPRGGGVYMVGKPYSVAGHTYYPSEKHYAQIGLASWYGTAFHGRRTANGEVYDCDSISAAHPTMPLPSYARVTNLRNNHSLIVRVNDRGPFSPDRIMDVSRKAAEALDFRHSGTSRVKVEYIGAAGLAGSNDEKLLATLRTDGPATLVAGDSRERSKVADYAASIPASEPEAIGRRFAQGTPLPPARPFDLGTIPGAGVPIAMR
;
A
#
# COMPACT_ATOMS: atom_id res chain seq x y z
N MET A 1 -14.14 -33.65 89.25
CA MET A 1 -14.68 -35.01 89.48
C MET A 1 -16.14 -34.85 89.88
N PRO A 2 -17.10 -35.72 89.47
CA PRO A 2 -17.13 -36.62 88.29
C PRO A 2 -17.40 -35.82 86.98
N LEU A 3 -17.65 -36.34 85.76
CA LEU A 3 -17.55 -37.69 85.15
C LEU A 3 -18.79 -38.64 85.18
N VAL A 4 -19.78 -38.46 84.28
CA VAL A 4 -20.77 -39.50 83.90
C VAL A 4 -21.01 -39.55 82.38
N ARG A 5 -20.99 -40.80 81.87
CA ARG A 5 -21.49 -41.39 80.60
C ARG A 5 -22.76 -40.74 80.02
N ALA A 6 -22.92 -40.50 78.72
CA ALA A 6 -22.92 -41.41 77.56
C ALA A 6 -24.20 -42.27 77.39
N SER A 7 -24.99 -42.01 76.34
CA SER A 7 -25.67 -43.04 75.53
C SER A 7 -26.27 -42.48 74.22
N ARG A 8 -26.35 -43.37 73.23
CA ARG A 8 -26.72 -43.16 71.83
C ARG A 8 -28.19 -42.76 71.63
N GLY A 9 -28.45 -41.94 70.61
CA GLY A 9 -29.77 -41.80 69.97
C GLY A 9 -29.60 -41.68 68.45
N LEU A 10 -29.75 -42.78 67.72
CA LEU A 10 -29.80 -42.79 66.25
C LEU A 10 -31.27 -42.86 65.83
N ALA A 11 -31.77 -41.78 65.23
CA ALA A 11 -33.08 -41.76 64.57
C ALA A 11 -32.88 -41.25 63.14
N ILE A 12 -33.31 -42.06 62.17
CA ILE A 12 -33.26 -41.77 60.73
C ILE A 12 -34.70 -41.53 60.26
N ALA A 13 -34.83 -40.78 59.16
CA ALA A 13 -36.04 -40.30 58.48
C ALA A 13 -36.58 -38.95 59.01
N GLY A 14 -36.81 -37.95 58.18
CA GLY A 14 -36.61 -37.88 56.73
C GLY A 14 -37.12 -36.56 56.15
N VAL A 15 -37.47 -36.57 54.85
CA VAL A 15 -38.14 -35.49 54.09
C VAL A 15 -37.23 -34.36 53.56
N ALA A 16 -36.89 -34.51 52.27
CA ALA A 16 -36.90 -33.54 51.17
C ALA A 16 -36.57 -32.04 51.44
N GLY A 17 -35.55 -31.53 50.75
CA GLY A 17 -35.21 -30.11 50.77
C GLY A 17 -34.21 -29.66 49.69
N ILE A 18 -34.65 -29.67 48.43
CA ILE A 18 -34.13 -28.85 47.30
C ILE A 18 -32.66 -29.08 46.88
N VAL A 19 -32.48 -29.65 45.69
CA VAL A 19 -31.23 -29.60 44.92
C VAL A 19 -31.00 -28.17 44.41
N GLY A 20 -30.12 -27.43 45.08
CA GLY A 20 -29.65 -26.12 44.62
C GLY A 20 -28.55 -26.24 43.57
N LEU A 21 -28.94 -26.49 42.30
CA LEU A 21 -28.02 -26.41 41.15
C LEU A 21 -27.61 -24.95 40.89
N SER A 22 -26.55 -24.51 41.54
CA SER A 22 -25.93 -23.20 41.32
C SER A 22 -25.16 -23.16 39.99
N LEU A 23 -25.91 -23.01 38.89
CA LEU A 23 -25.35 -22.61 37.59
C LEU A 23 -24.79 -21.18 37.72
N GLY A 24 -23.50 -21.09 38.01
CA GLY A 24 -22.73 -19.85 37.96
C GLY A 24 -22.66 -19.33 36.53
N GLY A 25 -23.69 -18.58 36.13
CA GLY A 25 -23.73 -17.93 34.83
C GLY A 25 -22.64 -16.86 34.74
N CYS A 26 -21.58 -17.13 33.97
CA CYS A 26 -20.67 -16.10 33.50
C CYS A 26 -21.42 -15.16 32.57
N ALA A 27 -22.07 -14.13 33.16
CA ALA A 27 -22.64 -13.02 32.44
C ALA A 27 -21.51 -12.16 31.87
N GLN A 28 -20.92 -12.65 30.77
CA GLN A 28 -19.89 -11.95 30.02
C GLN A 28 -20.55 -10.73 29.36
N GLN A 29 -20.64 -9.61 30.09
CA GLN A 29 -20.98 -8.34 29.47
C GLN A 29 -19.98 -8.12 28.33
N PRO A 30 -20.43 -7.93 27.08
CA PRO A 30 -19.52 -7.51 26.03
C PRO A 30 -18.98 -6.15 26.48
N GLN A 31 -17.71 -6.12 26.87
CA GLN A 31 -17.05 -4.86 27.14
C GLN A 31 -17.13 -4.06 25.85
N ARG A 32 -17.99 -3.03 25.85
CA ARG A 32 -17.95 -1.99 24.83
C ARG A 32 -16.55 -1.44 24.93
N LEU A 33 -15.72 -1.79 23.94
CA LEU A 33 -14.39 -1.24 23.77
C LEU A 33 -14.54 0.27 23.69
N ALA A 34 -14.34 0.92 24.83
CA ALA A 34 -14.33 2.35 24.93
C ALA A 34 -13.10 2.80 24.15
N SER A 35 -13.32 3.20 22.90
CA SER A 35 -12.32 3.79 22.01
C SER A 35 -11.96 5.20 22.49
N GLY A 36 -11.45 5.27 23.73
CA GLY A 36 -10.95 6.46 24.42
C GLY A 36 -9.45 6.33 24.61
N SER A 37 -8.71 6.25 23.50
CA SER A 37 -7.26 6.41 23.48
C SER A 37 -6.93 7.73 22.80
N ASN A 38 -6.17 8.59 23.49
CA ASN A 38 -5.51 9.73 22.86
C ASN A 38 -4.34 9.24 21.99
N SER A 39 -4.63 8.41 20.99
CA SER A 39 -3.63 7.97 20.02
C SER A 39 -3.27 9.14 19.13
N LYS A 40 -2.11 9.75 19.40
CA LYS A 40 -1.44 10.72 18.52
C LYS A 40 -1.48 10.18 17.09
N GLU A 41 -2.26 10.82 16.21
CA GLU A 41 -2.53 10.32 14.86
C GLU A 41 -1.18 10.23 14.11
N TYR A 42 -0.71 9.00 13.84
CA TYR A 42 0.62 8.77 13.26
C TYR A 42 0.74 9.40 11.86
N PHE A 43 -0.40 9.57 11.18
CA PHE A 43 -0.57 10.39 9.99
C PHE A 43 -1.75 11.35 10.20
N PRO A 44 -1.53 12.62 10.60
CA PRO A 44 -2.61 13.56 10.81
C PRO A 44 -3.42 13.74 9.53
N SER A 45 -4.68 13.30 9.55
CA SER A 45 -5.53 13.28 8.35
C SER A 45 -5.92 14.67 7.85
N SER A 46 -5.76 15.69 8.70
CA SER A 46 -5.82 17.12 8.36
C SER A 46 -4.66 17.60 7.49
N VAL A 47 -3.50 16.91 7.48
CA VAL A 47 -2.30 17.29 6.72
C VAL A 47 -2.11 16.41 5.49
N TYR A 48 -2.37 15.10 5.64
CA TYR A 48 -2.07 14.08 4.61
C TYR A 48 -3.32 13.46 3.97
N GLY A 49 -4.52 13.87 4.40
CA GLY A 49 -5.77 13.23 4.00
C GLY A 49 -6.05 11.94 4.79
N ARG A 50 -7.26 11.39 4.61
CA ARG A 50 -7.66 10.16 5.31
C ARG A 50 -6.99 8.94 4.67
N ALA A 51 -6.31 8.13 5.48
CA ALA A 51 -5.80 6.83 5.04
C ALA A 51 -6.94 5.93 4.51
N SER A 52 -6.64 5.11 3.50
CA SER A 52 -7.59 4.17 2.92
C SER A 52 -8.07 3.14 3.97
N PRO A 53 -9.28 2.55 3.81
CA PRO A 53 -9.74 1.49 4.70
C PRO A 53 -8.76 0.32 4.77
N ARG A 54 -8.67 -0.33 5.93
CA ARG A 54 -7.98 -1.61 6.07
C ARG A 54 -8.89 -2.69 5.47
N VAL A 55 -8.34 -3.47 4.54
CA VAL A 55 -9.01 -4.52 3.76
C VAL A 55 -8.45 -5.92 4.03
N VAL A 56 -7.36 -6.03 4.78
CA VAL A 56 -6.77 -7.29 5.29
C VAL A 56 -6.43 -7.09 6.78
N ALA A 57 -6.75 -8.06 7.63
CA ALA A 57 -6.47 -8.00 9.06
C ALA A 57 -4.98 -8.29 9.38
N GLU A 58 -4.55 -8.04 10.62
CA GLU A 58 -3.18 -8.40 11.03
C GLU A 58 -3.05 -9.91 11.15
N GLY A 59 -2.01 -10.47 10.52
CA GLY A 59 -1.77 -11.92 10.47
C GLY A 59 -2.46 -12.65 9.31
N GLU A 60 -3.32 -11.98 8.53
CA GLU A 60 -3.88 -12.53 7.31
C GLU A 60 -2.91 -12.38 6.12
N PRO A 61 -2.91 -13.32 5.14
CA PRO A 61 -2.05 -13.22 3.97
C PRO A 61 -2.46 -12.05 3.07
N VAL A 62 -1.56 -11.08 2.90
CA VAL A 62 -1.81 -9.91 2.05
C VAL A 62 -1.71 -10.28 0.56
N PRO A 63 -2.74 -10.07 -0.27
CA PRO A 63 -2.70 -10.39 -1.69
C PRO A 63 -1.63 -9.57 -2.42
N ARG A 64 -0.90 -10.21 -3.33
CA ARG A 64 0.12 -9.56 -4.16
C ARG A 64 -0.51 -9.02 -5.45
N GLY A 65 -0.15 -7.79 -5.83
CA GLY A 65 -0.69 -7.15 -7.03
C GLY A 65 -2.13 -6.67 -6.88
N GLY A 66 -2.85 -6.60 -8.01
CA GLY A 66 -4.25 -6.17 -8.06
C GLY A 66 -4.46 -4.64 -8.10
N GLY A 67 -3.38 -3.86 -8.15
CA GLY A 67 -3.42 -2.43 -8.43
C GLY A 67 -3.46 -2.11 -9.93
N VAL A 68 -3.49 -0.81 -10.24
CA VAL A 68 -3.45 -0.27 -11.60
C VAL A 68 -2.10 0.36 -11.93
N TYR A 69 -1.79 0.46 -13.23
CA TYR A 69 -0.68 1.31 -13.67
C TYR A 69 -1.09 2.78 -13.60
N MET A 70 -0.27 3.63 -12.97
CA MET A 70 -0.50 5.06 -12.92
C MET A 70 0.79 5.87 -12.76
N VAL A 71 0.98 6.85 -13.66
CA VAL A 71 1.81 8.03 -13.38
C VAL A 71 1.04 8.95 -12.44
N GLY A 72 -0.20 9.30 -12.82
CA GLY A 72 -1.07 10.21 -12.08
C GLY A 72 -0.86 11.67 -12.49
N LYS A 73 -1.83 12.52 -12.11
CA LYS A 73 -1.75 13.97 -12.31
C LYS A 73 -0.86 14.60 -11.23
N PRO A 74 -0.34 15.83 -11.44
CA PRO A 74 0.24 16.61 -10.35
C PRO A 74 -0.73 16.73 -9.18
N TYR A 75 -0.20 16.68 -7.95
CA TYR A 75 -1.01 16.66 -6.73
C TYR A 75 -0.25 17.36 -5.60
N SER A 76 -0.97 17.91 -4.62
CA SER A 76 -0.39 18.70 -3.54
C SER A 76 -0.69 18.08 -2.18
N VAL A 77 0.32 17.95 -1.33
CA VAL A 77 0.21 17.42 0.04
C VAL A 77 1.12 18.23 0.95
N ALA A 78 0.66 18.57 2.16
CA ALA A 78 1.42 19.37 3.14
C ALA A 78 2.05 20.67 2.57
N GLY A 79 1.37 21.33 1.62
CA GLY A 79 1.84 22.56 0.97
C GLY A 79 2.84 22.37 -0.19
N HIS A 80 3.26 21.14 -0.48
CA HIS A 80 4.18 20.83 -1.58
C HIS A 80 3.44 20.18 -2.75
N THR A 81 3.70 20.65 -3.98
CA THR A 81 3.18 20.07 -5.22
C THR A 81 4.18 19.10 -5.82
N TYR A 82 3.73 17.87 -6.02
CA TYR A 82 4.49 16.80 -6.64
C TYR A 82 4.05 16.60 -8.10
N TYR A 83 5.02 16.33 -8.97
CA TYR A 83 4.80 16.12 -10.40
C TYR A 83 5.25 14.71 -10.79
N PRO A 84 4.37 13.70 -10.73
CA PRO A 84 4.70 12.37 -11.22
C PRO A 84 5.11 12.36 -12.69
N SER A 85 6.11 11.55 -13.03
CA SER A 85 6.57 11.41 -14.41
C SER A 85 7.28 10.07 -14.63
N GLU A 86 7.30 9.61 -15.88
CA GLU A 86 8.01 8.40 -16.31
C GLU A 86 9.50 8.66 -16.62
N LYS A 87 9.99 9.88 -16.34
CA LYS A 87 11.40 10.24 -16.56
C LYS A 87 12.31 9.36 -15.70
N HIS A 88 13.50 9.06 -16.22
CA HIS A 88 14.55 8.43 -15.43
C HIS A 88 14.79 9.21 -14.14
N TYR A 89 14.79 8.50 -13.02
CA TYR A 89 15.03 9.06 -11.70
C TYR A 89 16.29 8.43 -11.11
N ALA A 90 17.23 9.27 -10.70
CA ALA A 90 18.41 8.88 -9.93
C ALA A 90 18.74 10.02 -8.96
N GLN A 91 18.59 9.80 -7.66
CA GLN A 91 18.79 10.84 -6.65
C GLN A 91 19.39 10.25 -5.36
N ILE A 92 20.15 11.07 -4.65
CA ILE A 92 20.59 10.80 -3.28
C ILE A 92 19.74 11.65 -2.32
N GLY A 93 19.23 11.04 -1.26
CA GLY A 93 18.40 11.71 -0.25
C GLY A 93 18.23 10.85 0.99
N LEU A 94 17.38 11.27 1.92
CA LEU A 94 16.99 10.41 3.05
C LEU A 94 15.87 9.46 2.64
N ALA A 95 15.96 8.22 3.10
CA ALA A 95 14.83 7.32 3.18
C ALA A 95 14.45 7.05 4.63
N SER A 96 13.16 6.81 4.88
CA SER A 96 12.67 6.19 6.11
C SER A 96 11.95 4.87 5.80
N TRP A 97 11.21 4.32 6.76
CA TRP A 97 10.32 3.20 6.53
C TRP A 97 8.95 3.45 7.15
N TYR A 98 7.89 3.01 6.47
CA TYR A 98 6.51 3.27 6.90
C TYR A 98 5.93 2.10 7.72
N GLY A 99 5.30 2.44 8.85
CA GLY A 99 4.97 1.49 9.91
C GLY A 99 3.73 0.61 9.69
N THR A 100 3.54 -0.34 10.60
CA THR A 100 2.45 -1.33 10.61
C THR A 100 1.03 -0.73 10.66
N ALA A 101 0.89 0.55 11.04
CA ALA A 101 -0.40 1.28 10.99
C ALA A 101 -1.08 1.23 9.61
N PHE A 102 -0.28 1.11 8.54
CA PHE A 102 -0.76 0.96 7.17
C PHE A 102 -0.97 -0.48 6.70
N HIS A 103 -0.46 -1.49 7.41
CA HIS A 103 -0.54 -2.89 6.97
C HIS A 103 -2.01 -3.26 6.65
N GLY A 104 -2.22 -3.98 5.56
CA GLY A 104 -3.55 -4.37 5.10
C GLY A 104 -4.43 -3.21 4.56
N ARG A 105 -3.92 -1.97 4.43
CA ARG A 105 -4.62 -0.86 3.75
C ARG A 105 -4.23 -0.80 2.27
N ARG A 106 -5.01 -0.09 1.45
CA ARG A 106 -4.68 0.13 0.04
C ARG A 106 -3.63 1.24 -0.15
N THR A 107 -2.63 0.97 -0.98
CA THR A 107 -1.67 1.95 -1.51
C THR A 107 -2.34 2.88 -2.54
N ALA A 108 -1.62 3.91 -2.98
CA ALA A 108 -2.07 4.82 -4.02
C ALA A 108 -2.42 4.15 -5.36
N ASN A 109 -1.77 3.05 -5.73
CA ASN A 109 -2.09 2.30 -6.96
C ASN A 109 -3.18 1.21 -6.77
N GLY A 110 -3.68 1.02 -5.55
CA GLY A 110 -4.74 0.06 -5.23
C GLY A 110 -4.27 -1.33 -4.79
N GLU A 111 -2.97 -1.61 -4.81
CA GLU A 111 -2.40 -2.78 -4.12
C GLU A 111 -2.64 -2.71 -2.61
N VAL A 112 -2.54 -3.84 -1.90
CA VAL A 112 -2.61 -3.85 -0.44
C VAL A 112 -1.19 -3.77 0.12
N TYR A 113 -0.93 -2.82 1.02
CA TYR A 113 0.38 -2.68 1.65
C TYR A 113 0.65 -3.81 2.66
N ASP A 114 1.82 -4.41 2.53
CA ASP A 114 2.35 -5.38 3.46
C ASP A 114 3.74 -4.92 3.97
N CYS A 115 3.87 -4.72 5.28
CA CYS A 115 5.15 -4.36 5.90
C CYS A 115 6.24 -5.44 5.79
N ASP A 116 5.86 -6.69 5.50
CA ASP A 116 6.78 -7.81 5.29
C ASP A 116 7.14 -8.05 3.81
N SER A 117 6.50 -7.34 2.88
CA SER A 117 6.87 -7.33 1.45
C SER A 117 8.13 -6.49 1.17
N ILE A 118 8.78 -6.65 0.02
CA ILE A 118 9.91 -5.83 -0.43
C ILE A 118 9.39 -4.66 -1.28
N SER A 119 8.73 -3.71 -0.61
CA SER A 119 8.03 -2.58 -1.25
C SER A 119 8.48 -1.20 -0.76
N ALA A 120 8.05 -0.15 -1.46
CA ALA A 120 8.34 1.25 -1.15
C ALA A 120 7.27 2.23 -1.68
N ALA A 121 7.26 3.42 -1.10
CA ALA A 121 6.56 4.61 -1.57
C ALA A 121 7.54 5.59 -2.24
N HIS A 122 7.13 6.21 -3.36
CA HIS A 122 7.87 7.31 -3.98
C HIS A 122 6.90 8.42 -4.45
N PRO A 123 7.21 9.72 -4.27
CA PRO A 123 6.26 10.79 -4.56
C PRO A 123 5.94 10.94 -6.06
N THR A 124 6.88 10.61 -6.96
CA THR A 124 6.79 10.96 -8.39
C THR A 124 7.08 9.85 -9.39
N MET A 125 7.41 8.62 -8.96
CA MET A 125 7.66 7.51 -9.90
C MET A 125 6.34 6.97 -10.47
N PRO A 126 6.33 6.38 -11.68
CA PRO A 126 5.18 5.59 -12.14
C PRO A 126 4.96 4.41 -11.19
N LEU A 127 3.71 4.05 -10.94
CA LEU A 127 3.33 2.90 -10.12
C LEU A 127 2.64 1.83 -10.97
N PRO A 128 2.86 0.53 -10.71
CA PRO A 128 3.96 0.01 -9.92
C PRO A 128 5.28 0.04 -10.73
N SER A 129 6.41 0.22 -10.05
CA SER A 129 7.74 0.19 -10.65
C SER A 129 8.76 -0.54 -9.79
N TYR A 130 9.96 -0.77 -10.32
CA TYR A 130 11.12 -1.22 -9.56
C TYR A 130 12.13 -0.09 -9.40
N ALA A 131 12.64 0.06 -8.18
CA ALA A 131 13.73 0.97 -7.86
C ALA A 131 14.88 0.21 -7.19
N ARG A 132 16.12 0.54 -7.52
CA ARG A 132 17.29 0.16 -6.73
C ARG A 132 17.48 1.17 -5.63
N VAL A 133 17.63 0.69 -4.41
CA VAL A 133 17.94 1.48 -3.22
C VAL A 133 19.28 1.01 -2.69
N THR A 134 20.25 1.90 -2.55
CA THR A 134 21.55 1.62 -1.92
C THR A 134 21.70 2.48 -0.67
N ASN A 135 21.83 1.84 0.49
CA ASN A 135 22.15 2.51 1.75
C ASN A 135 23.62 2.94 1.75
N LEU A 136 23.88 4.25 1.77
CA LEU A 136 25.22 4.81 1.63
C LEU A 136 26.07 4.71 2.91
N ARG A 137 25.53 4.16 4.00
CA ARG A 137 26.27 3.91 5.25
C ARG A 137 27.02 2.57 5.26
N ASN A 138 26.47 1.55 4.62
CA ASN A 138 26.98 0.17 4.62
C ASN A 138 27.10 -0.44 3.20
N ASN A 139 26.74 0.33 2.16
CA ASN A 139 26.66 -0.09 0.75
C ASN A 139 25.67 -1.22 0.46
N HIS A 140 24.77 -1.57 1.39
CA HIS A 140 23.73 -2.56 1.12
C HIS A 140 22.80 -2.03 0.03
N SER A 141 22.59 -2.83 -1.01
CA SER A 141 21.78 -2.48 -2.18
C SER A 141 20.69 -3.52 -2.40
N LEU A 142 19.46 -3.07 -2.70
CA LEU A 142 18.29 -3.92 -2.87
C LEU A 142 17.39 -3.36 -3.98
N ILE A 143 16.73 -4.23 -4.76
CA ILE A 143 15.63 -3.83 -5.64
C ILE A 143 14.31 -3.93 -4.87
N VAL A 144 13.51 -2.85 -4.87
CA VAL A 144 12.20 -2.77 -4.22
C VAL A 144 11.08 -2.48 -5.23
N ARG A 145 9.88 -2.98 -4.95
CA ARG A 145 8.65 -2.62 -5.69
C ARG A 145 8.11 -1.29 -5.17
N VAL A 146 8.08 -0.27 -6.01
CA VAL A 146 7.43 1.01 -5.70
C VAL A 146 5.96 0.93 -6.10
N ASN A 147 5.04 0.88 -5.14
CA ASN A 147 3.59 0.76 -5.37
C ASN A 147 2.74 1.82 -4.65
N ASP A 148 3.37 2.75 -3.92
CA ASP A 148 2.67 3.81 -3.17
C ASP A 148 3.24 5.22 -3.39
N ARG A 149 2.51 6.23 -2.92
CA ARG A 149 2.88 7.67 -2.96
C ARG A 149 3.41 8.14 -1.60
N GLY A 150 4.25 9.18 -1.64
CA GLY A 150 4.98 9.69 -0.48
C GLY A 150 6.45 9.24 -0.49
N PRO A 151 7.28 9.64 0.48
CA PRO A 151 6.97 10.48 1.63
C PRO A 151 6.46 11.88 1.27
N PHE A 152 5.63 12.43 2.17
CA PHE A 152 5.16 13.82 2.13
C PHE A 152 5.91 14.68 3.17
N SER A 153 7.22 14.47 3.25
CA SER A 153 8.16 15.19 4.11
C SER A 153 9.30 15.68 3.23
N PRO A 154 9.61 16.99 3.21
CA PRO A 154 10.48 17.59 2.19
C PRO A 154 11.91 17.02 2.20
N ASP A 155 12.40 16.54 3.34
CA ASP A 155 13.77 16.03 3.51
C ASP A 155 13.94 14.57 3.05
N ARG A 156 12.85 13.86 2.72
CA ARG A 156 12.87 12.44 2.35
C ARG A 156 12.45 12.23 0.90
N ILE A 157 13.10 11.27 0.24
CA ILE A 157 12.82 10.90 -1.16
C ILE A 157 12.06 9.58 -1.30
N MET A 158 12.11 8.71 -0.28
CA MET A 158 11.50 7.37 -0.31
C MET A 158 11.18 6.90 1.10
N ASP A 159 10.06 6.20 1.27
CA ASP A 159 9.77 5.44 2.49
C ASP A 159 9.64 3.97 2.07
N VAL A 160 10.46 3.08 2.64
CA VAL A 160 10.43 1.64 2.29
C VAL A 160 9.59 0.82 3.28
N SER A 161 9.27 -0.43 2.96
CA SER A 161 8.64 -1.34 3.93
C SER A 161 9.57 -1.66 5.10
N ARG A 162 9.02 -2.17 6.21
CA ARG A 162 9.84 -2.65 7.34
C ARG A 162 10.85 -3.71 6.88
N LYS A 163 10.44 -4.68 6.04
CA LYS A 163 11.32 -5.74 5.54
C LYS A 163 12.46 -5.22 4.66
N ALA A 164 12.18 -4.25 3.80
CA ALA A 164 13.21 -3.61 2.99
C ALA A 164 14.22 -2.83 3.86
N ALA A 165 13.77 -2.16 4.92
CA ALA A 165 14.65 -1.48 5.88
C ALA A 165 15.47 -2.44 6.77
N GLU A 166 15.00 -3.67 7.00
CA GLU A 166 15.79 -4.74 7.61
C GLU A 166 16.91 -5.20 6.67
N ALA A 167 16.58 -5.52 5.42
CA ALA A 167 17.55 -5.98 4.43
C ALA A 167 18.62 -4.92 4.08
N LEU A 168 18.21 -3.66 3.96
CA LEU A 168 19.10 -2.51 3.76
C LEU A 168 19.83 -2.08 5.05
N ASP A 169 19.55 -2.71 6.19
CA ASP A 169 20.17 -2.44 7.49
C ASP A 169 20.11 -0.95 7.87
N PHE A 170 18.89 -0.44 8.00
CA PHE A 170 18.64 0.86 8.66
C PHE A 170 17.34 0.92 9.47
N ARG A 171 16.57 -0.18 9.60
CA ARG A 171 15.32 -0.22 10.39
C ARG A 171 15.50 0.37 11.80
N HIS A 172 16.56 -0.02 12.50
CA HIS A 172 16.85 0.44 13.87
C HIS A 172 17.20 1.95 13.95
N SER A 173 17.88 2.47 12.92
CA SER A 173 18.19 3.90 12.79
C SER A 173 16.98 4.76 12.39
N GLY A 174 15.87 4.13 11.98
CA GLY A 174 14.66 4.77 11.46
C GLY A 174 14.81 5.37 10.06
N THR A 175 15.98 5.93 9.75
CA THR A 175 16.31 6.57 8.47
C THR A 175 17.74 6.24 8.03
N SER A 176 18.00 6.33 6.74
CA SER A 176 19.38 6.42 6.22
C SER A 176 19.46 7.31 4.98
N ARG A 177 20.69 7.74 4.65
CA ARG A 177 20.97 8.40 3.37
C ARG A 177 21.14 7.31 2.32
N VAL A 178 20.31 7.35 1.29
CA VAL A 178 20.26 6.35 0.23
C VAL A 178 20.51 6.98 -1.13
N LYS A 179 21.00 6.18 -2.08
CA LYS A 179 20.86 6.43 -3.52
C LYS A 179 19.64 5.63 -4.01
N VAL A 180 18.71 6.29 -4.68
CA VAL A 180 17.52 5.69 -5.28
C VAL A 180 17.62 5.84 -6.80
N GLU A 181 17.43 4.75 -7.53
CA GLU A 181 17.51 4.69 -9.00
C GLU A 181 16.30 3.93 -9.58
N TYR A 182 15.59 4.52 -10.53
CA TYR A 182 14.50 3.86 -11.25
C TYR A 182 15.05 2.81 -12.23
N ILE A 183 14.48 1.59 -12.17
CA ILE A 183 14.92 0.43 -12.98
C ILE A 183 13.93 0.12 -14.10
N GLY A 184 12.63 0.39 -13.90
CA GLY A 184 11.57 0.18 -14.90
C GLY A 184 10.19 0.00 -14.27
N ALA A 185 9.17 -0.11 -15.10
CA ALA A 185 7.84 -0.52 -14.67
C ALA A 185 7.86 -1.96 -14.10
N ALA A 186 6.93 -2.27 -13.21
CA ALA A 186 6.74 -3.60 -12.64
C ALA A 186 5.39 -4.19 -13.07
N GLY A 187 5.28 -5.52 -13.12
CA GLY A 187 4.03 -6.21 -13.48
C GLY A 187 2.90 -5.93 -12.47
N LEU A 188 1.65 -5.91 -12.97
CA LEU A 188 0.45 -5.66 -12.14
C LEU A 188 0.04 -6.88 -11.27
N ALA A 189 0.58 -8.06 -11.57
CA ALA A 189 0.40 -9.29 -10.78
C ALA A 189 1.12 -9.27 -9.42
N GLY A 190 1.79 -8.17 -9.07
CA GLY A 190 2.60 -8.04 -7.85
C GLY A 190 4.07 -8.42 -8.08
N SER A 191 4.80 -8.61 -6.98
CA SER A 191 6.18 -9.11 -6.99
C SER A 191 6.30 -10.34 -6.08
N ASN A 192 7.20 -11.25 -6.44
CA ASN A 192 7.66 -12.27 -5.50
C ASN A 192 8.77 -11.66 -4.64
N ASP A 193 8.50 -11.52 -3.34
CA ASP A 193 9.40 -10.91 -2.36
C ASP A 193 10.69 -11.70 -2.15
N GLU A 194 10.67 -13.03 -2.30
CA GLU A 194 11.87 -13.88 -2.26
C GLU A 194 12.83 -13.52 -3.40
N LYS A 195 12.30 -13.31 -4.61
CA LYS A 195 13.10 -12.88 -5.78
C LYS A 195 13.67 -11.49 -5.59
N LEU A 196 12.91 -10.56 -5.00
CA LEU A 196 13.41 -9.21 -4.70
C LEU A 196 14.47 -9.23 -3.60
N LEU A 197 14.25 -9.99 -2.52
CA LEU A 197 15.22 -10.14 -1.43
C LEU A 197 16.52 -10.81 -1.91
N ALA A 198 16.45 -11.76 -2.85
CA ALA A 198 17.63 -12.36 -3.49
C ALA A 198 18.48 -11.36 -4.33
N THR A 199 17.95 -10.16 -4.62
CA THR A 199 18.75 -9.07 -5.23
C THR A 199 19.63 -8.32 -4.23
N LEU A 200 19.51 -8.58 -2.92
CA LEU A 200 20.32 -7.94 -1.88
C LEU A 200 21.82 -8.16 -2.15
N ARG A 201 22.59 -7.08 -2.16
CA ARG A 201 24.05 -7.08 -2.31
C ARG A 201 24.70 -6.21 -1.25
N THR A 202 25.87 -6.60 -0.79
CA THR A 202 26.71 -5.86 0.18
C THR A 202 28.06 -5.46 -0.41
N ASP A 203 28.32 -5.91 -1.63
CA ASP A 203 29.56 -5.84 -2.42
C ASP A 203 29.40 -5.02 -3.72
N GLY A 204 28.19 -4.50 -3.99
CA GLY A 204 27.90 -3.75 -5.20
C GLY A 204 26.43 -3.37 -5.35
N PRO A 205 26.06 -2.72 -6.46
CA PRO A 205 24.67 -2.37 -6.74
C PRO A 205 23.83 -3.61 -7.05
N ALA A 206 22.64 -3.69 -6.47
CA ALA A 206 21.66 -4.72 -6.80
C ALA A 206 21.28 -4.69 -8.29
N THR A 207 20.93 -5.84 -8.82
CA THR A 207 20.42 -6.02 -10.19
C THR A 207 19.22 -6.96 -10.17
N LEU A 208 18.25 -6.71 -11.04
CA LEU A 208 17.20 -7.68 -11.31
C LEU A 208 17.83 -8.85 -12.06
N VAL A 209 17.73 -10.06 -11.50
CA VAL A 209 18.16 -11.29 -12.18
C VAL A 209 17.34 -11.45 -13.45
N ALA A 210 18.02 -11.71 -14.58
CA ALA A 210 17.41 -11.80 -15.91
C ALA A 210 16.59 -13.10 -16.11
N GLY A 211 15.51 -13.24 -15.35
CA GLY A 211 14.51 -14.31 -15.48
C GLY A 211 13.18 -13.86 -16.09
N ASP A 212 13.03 -12.56 -16.40
CA ASP A 212 11.73 -11.94 -16.75
C ASP A 212 11.77 -11.10 -18.04
N SER A 213 12.78 -11.32 -18.89
CA SER A 213 12.84 -10.76 -20.24
C SER A 213 11.66 -11.21 -21.12
N ARG A 214 10.93 -12.26 -20.72
CA ARG A 214 9.68 -12.70 -21.37
C ARG A 214 8.49 -11.78 -21.09
N GLU A 215 8.43 -11.06 -19.97
CA GLU A 215 7.40 -10.01 -19.80
C GLU A 215 7.76 -8.73 -20.57
N ARG A 216 9.04 -8.34 -20.62
CA ARG A 216 9.48 -7.25 -21.52
C ARG A 216 9.12 -7.50 -22.99
N SER A 217 9.24 -8.75 -23.46
CA SER A 217 8.76 -9.12 -24.79
C SER A 217 7.25 -8.86 -24.90
N LYS A 218 6.42 -9.42 -24.01
CA LYS A 218 4.95 -9.33 -24.14
C LYS A 218 4.37 -7.91 -24.19
N VAL A 219 4.93 -6.93 -23.46
CA VAL A 219 4.49 -5.53 -23.60
C VAL A 219 5.03 -4.84 -24.86
N ALA A 220 6.25 -5.17 -25.30
CA ALA A 220 6.78 -4.67 -26.56
C ALA A 220 6.05 -5.27 -27.77
N ASP A 221 5.77 -6.57 -27.74
CA ASP A 221 5.04 -7.32 -28.75
C ASP A 221 3.57 -6.86 -28.83
N TYR A 222 2.93 -6.54 -27.70
CA TYR A 222 1.60 -5.93 -27.71
C TYR A 222 1.62 -4.54 -28.35
N ALA A 223 2.58 -3.68 -27.99
CA ALA A 223 2.74 -2.36 -28.59
C ALA A 223 3.09 -2.42 -30.09
N ALA A 224 3.88 -3.41 -30.52
CA ALA A 224 4.22 -3.65 -31.93
C ALA A 224 3.10 -4.36 -32.71
N SER A 225 2.16 -5.02 -32.04
CA SER A 225 0.98 -5.63 -32.65
C SER A 225 -0.16 -4.64 -32.93
N ILE A 226 -0.03 -3.39 -32.47
CA ILE A 226 -0.89 -2.28 -32.91
C ILE A 226 -0.38 -1.85 -34.29
N PRO A 227 -1.10 -2.11 -35.41
CA PRO A 227 -0.68 -1.60 -36.70
C PRO A 227 -0.66 -0.08 -36.67
N ALA A 228 0.44 0.52 -37.10
CA ALA A 228 0.54 1.95 -37.32
C ALA A 228 -0.34 2.34 -38.51
N SER A 229 -1.63 2.59 -38.27
CA SER A 229 -2.52 3.17 -39.26
C SER A 229 -2.17 4.64 -39.46
N GLU A 230 -1.57 4.97 -40.61
CA GLU A 230 -1.32 6.34 -41.04
C GLU A 230 -2.63 7.15 -41.16
N PRO A 231 -2.58 8.49 -41.00
CA PRO A 231 -3.75 9.28 -40.61
C PRO A 231 -4.60 9.81 -41.79
N GLU A 232 -4.85 9.01 -42.83
CA GLU A 232 -5.72 9.41 -43.95
C GLU A 232 -6.80 8.36 -44.32
N ALA A 233 -7.90 8.85 -44.90
CA ALA A 233 -8.99 8.07 -45.53
C ALA A 233 -10.06 7.33 -44.67
N ILE A 234 -10.35 7.75 -43.43
CA ILE A 234 -11.65 7.43 -42.75
C ILE A 234 -12.59 8.64 -42.66
N GLY A 235 -12.37 9.65 -43.50
CA GLY A 235 -13.23 10.83 -43.64
C GLY A 235 -14.33 10.71 -44.69
N ARG A 236 -14.99 9.54 -44.91
CA ARG A 236 -16.07 9.41 -45.93
C ARG A 236 -17.00 8.18 -45.90
N ARG A 237 -17.10 7.37 -44.82
CA ARG A 237 -17.97 6.16 -44.82
C ARG A 237 -18.89 5.90 -43.61
N PHE A 238 -19.15 6.91 -42.76
CA PHE A 238 -20.25 6.87 -41.79
C PHE A 238 -21.06 8.17 -41.80
N ALA A 239 -21.73 8.42 -42.93
CA ALA A 239 -22.91 9.26 -42.97
C ALA A 239 -24.14 8.34 -42.97
N GLN A 240 -25.22 8.78 -42.30
CA GLN A 240 -26.51 8.10 -42.12
C GLN A 240 -26.53 6.98 -41.05
N GLY A 241 -27.36 7.17 -40.01
CA GLY A 241 -28.03 6.05 -39.33
C GLY A 241 -27.98 6.01 -37.79
N THR A 242 -26.90 6.45 -37.15
CA THR A 242 -26.74 6.25 -35.69
C THR A 242 -27.32 7.42 -34.89
N PRO A 243 -28.28 7.20 -33.96
CA PRO A 243 -28.74 8.25 -33.06
C PRO A 243 -27.59 8.72 -32.17
N LEU A 244 -27.38 10.04 -32.09
CA LEU A 244 -26.44 10.61 -31.13
C LEU A 244 -26.96 10.31 -29.70
N PRO A 245 -26.08 9.89 -28.76
CA PRO A 245 -26.47 9.78 -27.37
C PRO A 245 -26.92 11.15 -26.85
N PRO A 246 -27.91 11.21 -25.94
CA PRO A 246 -28.42 12.49 -25.43
C PRO A 246 -27.29 13.31 -24.81
N ALA A 247 -27.32 14.62 -25.05
CA ALA A 247 -26.33 15.54 -24.49
C ALA A 247 -26.27 15.42 -22.96
N ARG A 248 -25.06 15.51 -22.40
CA ARG A 248 -24.86 15.44 -20.95
C ARG A 248 -25.65 16.58 -20.27
N PRO A 249 -26.39 16.31 -19.17
CA PRO A 249 -27.37 17.26 -18.63
C PRO A 249 -26.76 18.49 -17.91
N PHE A 250 -25.45 18.71 -17.96
CA PHE A 250 -24.79 19.84 -17.29
C PHE A 250 -23.71 20.46 -18.17
N ASP A 251 -23.87 21.76 -18.41
CA ASP A 251 -22.90 22.64 -19.07
C ASP A 251 -21.81 23.05 -18.07
N LEU A 252 -20.54 22.79 -18.40
CA LEU A 252 -19.40 23.35 -17.69
C LEU A 252 -19.01 24.64 -18.41
N GLY A 253 -19.71 25.71 -18.04
CA GLY A 253 -19.76 26.96 -18.78
C GLY A 253 -18.38 27.52 -19.18
N THR A 254 -18.37 28.16 -20.35
CA THR A 254 -17.23 28.84 -20.96
C THR A 254 -16.39 29.62 -19.95
N ILE A 255 -15.14 29.20 -19.72
CA ILE A 255 -14.17 29.98 -18.93
C ILE A 255 -13.88 31.28 -19.69
N PRO A 256 -14.18 32.46 -19.10
CA PRO A 256 -13.80 33.73 -19.72
C PRO A 256 -12.28 33.82 -19.78
N GLY A 257 -11.72 33.97 -20.98
CA GLY A 257 -10.27 34.09 -21.19
C GLY A 257 -9.57 32.85 -21.78
N ALA A 258 -10.29 31.78 -22.13
CA ALA A 258 -9.74 30.72 -22.98
C ALA A 258 -9.51 31.27 -24.41
N GLY A 259 -8.27 31.67 -24.71
CA GLY A 259 -7.90 32.20 -26.02
C GLY A 259 -8.15 31.19 -27.15
N VAL A 260 -8.71 31.67 -28.26
CA VAL A 260 -8.96 30.86 -29.45
C VAL A 260 -7.62 30.36 -30.02
N PRO A 261 -7.42 29.05 -30.24
CA PRO A 261 -6.22 28.57 -30.91
C PRO A 261 -6.24 29.04 -32.38
N ILE A 262 -5.23 29.84 -32.74
CA ILE A 262 -5.04 30.31 -34.11
C ILE A 262 -4.68 29.10 -34.98
N ALA A 263 -5.48 28.84 -36.01
CA ALA A 263 -5.13 27.85 -37.03
C ALA A 263 -4.00 28.40 -37.91
N MET A 264 -2.82 27.80 -37.82
CA MET A 264 -1.76 28.01 -38.81
C MET A 264 -2.13 27.28 -40.10
N ARG A 265 -2.05 28.02 -41.21
CA ARG A 265 -1.84 27.48 -42.56
C ARG A 265 -0.36 27.49 -42.88
#